data_AF-A0A1K2IVP8-F1
#
_entry.id   AF-A0A1K2IVP8-F1
#
_cell.length_a   1.000
_cell.length_b   1.000
_cell.length_c   1.000
_cell.angle_alpha   90.00
_cell.angle_beta   90.00
_cell.angle_gamma   90.00
#
_symmetry.space_group_name_H-M   'P 1'
#
loop_
_entity.id
_entity.type
_entity.pdbx_description
1 polymer ?
#
loop_
_entity_poly.entity_id
_entity_poly.type
_entity_poly.pdbx_seq_one_letter_code
_entity_poly.pdbx_strand_id
1 'polypeptide(L)' 'MKNQKRLNRKNLEQINGAGVPPITHCNGCPTGAFGPNETHSCEAYWGLPETCRKCVLVSMDCFELVQISK' A
#
# COMPACT_ATOMS: atom_id res chain seq x y z
N MET A 1 -31.16 -6.11 -7.78
CA MET A 1 -30.17 -5.12 -8.27
C MET A 1 -29.95 -4.10 -7.16
N LYS A 2 -28.73 -3.91 -6.67
CA LYS A 2 -28.47 -2.96 -5.56
C LYS A 2 -28.60 -1.53 -6.10
N ASN A 3 -29.42 -0.69 -5.46
CA ASN A 3 -29.58 0.72 -5.81
C ASN A 3 -28.30 1.49 -5.49
N GLN A 4 -27.38 1.59 -6.45
CA GLN A 4 -26.17 2.39 -6.32
C GLN A 4 -26.59 3.87 -6.34
N LYS A 5 -26.73 4.49 -5.16
CA LYS A 5 -26.99 5.93 -5.06
C LYS A 5 -25.83 6.68 -5.70
N ARG A 6 -26.12 7.51 -6.71
CA ARG A 6 -25.13 8.40 -7.32
C ARG A 6 -24.67 9.42 -6.27
N LEU A 7 -23.46 9.23 -5.75
CA LEU A 7 -22.82 10.18 -4.84
C LEU A 7 -22.27 11.34 -5.68
N ASN A 8 -22.58 12.57 -5.27
CA ASN A 8 -21.93 13.75 -5.82
C ASN A 8 -20.47 13.79 -5.33
N ARG A 9 -19.58 14.45 -6.09
CA ARG A 9 -18.15 14.60 -5.78
C ARG A 9 -17.89 15.09 -4.35
N LYS A 10 -18.64 16.08 -3.87
CA LYS A 10 -18.55 16.57 -2.47
C LYS A 10 -18.86 15.48 -1.42
N ASN A 11 -19.77 14.56 -1.74
CA ASN A 11 -20.11 13.45 -0.84
C ASN A 11 -19.08 12.32 -0.93
N LEU A 12 -18.45 12.13 -2.10
CA LEU A 12 -17.33 11.19 -2.25
C LEU A 12 -16.12 11.64 -1.44
N GLU A 13 -15.84 12.95 -1.38
CA GLU A 13 -14.75 13.51 -0.58
C GLU A 13 -14.93 13.27 0.93
N GLN A 14 -16.18 13.14 1.39
CA GLN A 14 -16.52 12.83 2.80
C GLN A 14 -16.55 11.33 3.11
N ILE A 15 -16.54 10.48 2.09
CA ILE A 15 -16.40 9.05 2.27
C ILE A 15 -14.91 8.82 2.48
N ASN A 16 -14.52 8.78 3.75
CA ASN A 16 -13.30 8.10 4.13
C ASN A 16 -13.41 6.70 3.56
N GLY A 17 -12.51 6.33 2.63
CA GLY A 17 -12.43 4.94 2.18
C GLY A 17 -12.22 4.02 3.38
N ALA A 18 -12.10 2.71 3.15
CA ALA A 18 -11.61 1.80 4.20
C ALA A 18 -10.16 2.10 4.67
N GLY A 19 -9.63 3.29 4.38
CA GLY A 19 -8.53 3.94 5.07
C GLY A 19 -8.97 4.34 6.46
N VAL A 20 -8.87 3.35 7.35
CA VAL A 20 -8.82 3.51 8.80
C VAL A 20 -7.89 4.70 9.14
N PRO A 21 -8.25 5.57 10.13
CA PRO A 21 -7.36 6.63 10.65
C PRO A 21 -5.94 6.10 10.94
N PRO A 22 -4.89 6.95 10.91
CA PRO A 22 -3.50 6.56 10.63
C PRO A 22 -3.22 5.24 11.31
N ILE A 23 -3.07 4.21 10.48
CA ILE A 23 -2.93 2.82 10.88
C ILE A 23 -1.97 2.82 12.07
N THR A 24 -2.46 2.61 13.28
CA THR A 24 -1.60 2.58 14.48
C THR A 24 -0.52 1.50 14.33
N HIS A 25 -0.77 0.50 13.48
CA HIS A 25 0.19 -0.52 13.07
C HIS A 25 1.33 -0.05 12.16
N CYS A 26 1.25 1.14 11.56
CA CYS A 26 2.34 1.74 10.79
C CYS A 26 3.23 2.67 11.64
N ASN A 27 2.83 2.97 12.88
CA ASN A 27 3.66 3.77 13.79
C ASN A 27 4.95 3.01 14.12
N GLY A 28 6.10 3.63 13.83
CA GLY A 28 7.42 3.03 14.01
C GLY A 28 7.90 2.21 12.81
N CYS A 29 7.10 2.08 11.74
CA CYS A 29 7.60 1.51 10.49
C CYS A 29 8.52 2.50 9.78
N PRO A 30 9.55 2.00 9.06
CA PRO A 30 10.46 2.85 8.33
C PRO A 30 9.70 3.64 7.26
N THR A 31 10.08 4.90 7.10
CA THR A 31 9.58 5.78 6.04
C THR A 31 10.54 5.80 4.87
N GLY A 32 10.00 6.10 3.67
CA GLY A 32 10.75 6.08 2.42
C GLY A 32 10.30 4.98 1.48
N ALA A 33 10.80 5.03 0.25
CA ALA A 33 10.54 4.03 -0.78
C ALA A 33 11.60 2.92 -0.75
N PHE A 34 11.18 1.72 -1.14
CA PHE A 34 12.02 0.53 -1.22
C PHE A 34 12.19 0.10 -2.68
N GLY A 35 13.41 -0.08 -3.15
CA GLY A 35 13.69 -0.36 -4.56
C GLY A 35 15.18 -0.25 -4.93
N PRO A 36 15.56 -0.68 -6.14
CA PRO A 36 16.96 -0.68 -6.58
C PRO A 36 17.59 0.72 -6.72
N ASN A 37 16.79 1.79 -6.81
CA ASN A 37 17.25 3.19 -6.86
C ASN A 37 16.56 4.07 -5.81
N GLU A 38 16.00 3.46 -4.76
CA GLU A 38 15.24 4.17 -3.73
C GLU A 38 16.04 4.30 -2.43
N THR A 39 15.46 4.96 -1.42
CA THR A 39 16.09 5.15 -0.10
C THR A 39 16.48 3.82 0.56
N HIS A 40 15.70 2.76 0.35
CA HIS A 40 15.93 1.43 0.92
C HIS A 40 15.99 0.36 -0.16
N SER A 41 16.74 -0.71 0.05
CA SER A 41 16.83 -1.83 -0.92
C SER A 41 15.59 -2.74 -0.89
N CYS A 42 15.41 -3.55 -1.95
CA CYS A 42 14.36 -4.58 -1.97
C CYS A 42 14.53 -5.62 -0.86
N GLU A 43 15.77 -5.95 -0.49
CA GLU A 43 16.07 -6.88 0.62
C GLU A 43 15.59 -6.30 1.96
N ALA A 44 15.79 -4.99 2.16
CA ALA A 44 15.30 -4.30 3.35
C ALA A 44 13.77 -4.37 3.45
N TYR A 45 13.05 -4.32 2.32
CA TYR A 45 11.59 -4.49 2.29
C TYR A 45 11.17 -5.89 2.75
N TRP A 46 11.80 -6.94 2.21
CA TRP A 46 11.46 -8.32 2.56
C TRP A 46 11.84 -8.70 4.00
N GLY A 47 12.80 -8.00 4.60
CA GLY A 47 13.14 -8.10 6.02
C GLY A 47 12.14 -7.42 6.96
N LEU A 48 11.21 -6.60 6.46
CA LEU A 48 10.23 -5.93 7.32
C LEU A 48 9.17 -6.90 7.87
N PRO A 49 8.68 -6.63 9.09
CA PRO A 49 7.46 -7.26 9.59
C PRO A 49 6.33 -7.12 8.58
N GLU A 50 5.47 -8.13 8.47
CA GLU A 50 4.31 -8.10 7.55
C GLU A 50 3.39 -6.90 7.78
N THR A 51 3.33 -6.41 9.02
CA THR A 51 2.62 -5.19 9.39
C THR A 51 3.20 -3.98 8.67
N CYS A 52 4.52 -3.81 8.69
CA CYS A 52 5.21 -2.69 8.05
C CYS A 52 5.27 -2.81 6.54
N ARG A 53 5.33 -4.02 5.96
CA ARG A 53 5.30 -4.20 4.50
C ARG A 53 4.04 -3.65 3.85
N LYS A 54 2.94 -3.54 4.59
CA LYS A 54 1.66 -2.95 4.14
C LYS A 54 1.61 -1.43 4.29
N CYS A 55 2.62 -0.83 4.92
CA CYS A 55 2.69 0.58 5.26
C CYS A 55 3.67 1.38 4.41
N VAL A 56 4.54 0.72 3.65
CA VAL A 56 5.65 1.33 2.92
C VAL A 56 5.43 1.27 1.41
N LEU A 57 6.02 2.22 0.69
CA LEU A 57 6.04 2.21 -0.76
C LEU A 57 7.19 1.32 -1.24
N VAL A 58 6.92 0.41 -2.16
CA VAL A 58 7.91 -0.52 -2.72
C VAL A 58 7.81 -0.56 -4.24
N SER A 59 8.95 -0.57 -4.93
CA SER A 59 9.01 -0.72 -6.38
C SER A 59 8.54 -2.12 -6.79
N MET A 60 7.86 -2.20 -7.93
CA MET A 60 7.48 -3.50 -8.52
C MET A 60 8.71 -4.35 -8.87
N ASP A 61 9.87 -3.74 -9.06
CA ASP A 61 11.13 -4.45 -9.34
C ASP A 61 11.56 -5.36 -8.18
N CYS A 62 11.03 -5.14 -6.97
CA CYS A 62 11.30 -5.98 -5.80
C CYS A 62 10.48 -7.28 -5.80
N PHE A 63 9.57 -7.47 -6.75
CA PHE A 63 8.74 -8.67 -6.88
C PHE A 63 9.15 -9.46 -8.12
N GLU A 64 9.28 -10.77 -7.96
CA GLU A 64 9.47 -11.65 -9.11
C GLU A 64 8.16 -11.77 -9.90
N LEU A 65 8.26 -11.58 -11.22
CA LEU A 65 7.13 -11.80 -12.12
C LEU A 65 6.82 -13.30 -12.19
N VAL A 66 5.77 -13.74 -11.50
CA VAL A 66 5.24 -15.10 -11.70
C VAL A 66 4.61 -15.14 -13.09
N GLN A 67 5.29 -15.78 -14.03
CA GLN A 67 4.74 -16.09 -15.35
C GLN A 67 3.64 -17.12 -15.16
N ILE A 68 2.38 -16.69 -15.19
CA ILE A 68 1.24 -17.60 -15.25
C ILE A 68 1.22 -18.15 -16.68
N SER A 69 1.93 -19.26 -16.92
CA SER A 69 1.80 -20.03 -18.15
C SER A 69 0.34 -20.46 -18.30
N LYS A 70 -0.26 -20.03 -19.40
CA LYS A 70 -1.65 -20.25 -19.77
C LYS A 70 -1.88 -21.67 -20.28
#